data_AF-A0A8H4J522-F1
#
_entry.id   AF-A0A8H4J522-F1
#
_cell.length_a   1.000
_cell.length_b   1.000
_cell.length_c   1.000
_cell.angle_alpha   90.00
_cell.angle_beta   90.00
_cell.angle_gamma   90.00
#
_symmetry.space_group_name_H-M   'P 1'
#
loop_
_entity.id
_entity.type
_entity.pdbx_description
1 polymer ?
#
loop_
_entity_poly.entity_id
_entity_poly.type
_entity_poly.pdbx_seq_one_letter_code
_entity_poly.pdbx_strand_id
1 'polypeptide(L)'
;MGGHLGAVQSFHPSIEGNPELWRASNLEFGGSWILRVIPGPHGFPDYFEEQSFRDLLAYQHWKVHHNTDRSGVRLLGPSPAWARATGGSAGLHPSNIHDGPYSVGTISFTGDEAIILTCDGPSLGGFVCFATVITADLWKLGQMKPGDRIELCAVSVTKALQANDALQESVLSLSPLQADCNSTDLTEPVILDVGSGDGRRVYRQAGDSALLIELGSGDFNIRCSLRLHSVLQRHSDRQLIGVFEITAGVRSLHIQYESNLFSPKDVIATIETLWTTAPLESALPDKISTTIPSRIIRLPIAFNHPDILAATERYANTIRSTAPYLPSNADFVRRLNGICDVAALQRLFCSTDFLVLGLGDVFCGSPCAIPLDPRHRLLGMKYSPPRSFMPEGTVGLGGQYLCVYAVDSPGGYQMLGRTVRTWRYGQGKDALRERGEGRRQHRQQEQPWLFRLFDRVRFYEVETEVLDVARDRGEEERLIEIEEDGVLDVGQYEAWLEANAEEIAAVLNERERVFEALSSEMSDFVGAAKVESGNGREELAGISEENQEGLCVVESPVAGKCWKWLVDEGSQVAAGHAILSIESMKMEMQVCTPSDGQCVRILVKPGQLVDAGEVVAFIKPSVE
;
A
#
# COMPACT_ATOMS: atom_id res chain seq x y z
N MET A 1 -27.21 16.18 -27.48
CA MET A 1 -28.57 15.66 -27.24
C MET A 1 -28.50 14.79 -26.00
N GLY A 2 -29.18 15.22 -24.94
CA GLY A 2 -29.03 14.67 -23.59
C GLY A 2 -29.48 13.22 -23.49
N GLY A 3 -28.58 12.38 -22.97
CA GLY A 3 -28.90 11.04 -22.50
C GLY A 3 -29.27 11.13 -21.02
N HIS A 4 -30.53 10.83 -20.71
CA HIS A 4 -31.04 10.72 -19.35
C HIS A 4 -30.19 9.73 -18.54
N LEU A 5 -29.52 10.24 -17.50
CA LEU A 5 -29.10 9.42 -16.36
C LEU A 5 -30.37 8.78 -15.79
N GLY A 6 -30.48 7.46 -15.90
CA GLY A 6 -31.55 6.70 -15.30
C GLY A 6 -31.61 7.00 -13.82
N ALA A 7 -32.74 7.55 -13.37
CA ALA A 7 -33.04 7.68 -11.96
C ALA A 7 -32.84 6.31 -11.30
N VAL A 8 -32.08 6.30 -10.21
CA VAL A 8 -32.01 5.17 -9.29
C VAL A 8 -33.44 4.93 -8.81
N GLN A 9 -34.13 3.97 -9.44
CA GLN A 9 -35.34 3.42 -8.86
C GLN A 9 -34.90 2.82 -7.53
N SER A 10 -35.32 3.47 -6.45
CA SER A 10 -35.30 2.88 -5.12
C SER A 10 -35.97 1.52 -5.20
N PHE A 11 -35.16 0.46 -5.21
CA PHE A 11 -35.64 -0.87 -4.88
C PHE A 11 -36.01 -0.80 -3.40
N HIS A 12 -37.25 -0.38 -3.13
CA HIS A 12 -37.96 -0.76 -1.92
C HIS A 12 -38.65 -2.07 -2.28
N PRO A 13 -38.03 -3.25 -2.08
CA PRO A 13 -38.83 -4.45 -2.06
C PRO A 13 -39.79 -4.25 -0.88
N SER A 14 -41.09 -4.26 -1.16
CA SER A 14 -42.13 -4.41 -0.15
C SER A 14 -42.00 -5.81 0.42
N ILE A 15 -40.97 -6.02 1.24
CA ILE A 15 -40.85 -7.21 2.09
C ILE A 15 -41.73 -6.86 3.29
N GLU A 16 -42.93 -7.44 3.33
CA GLU A 16 -43.67 -7.64 4.58
C GLU A 16 -42.84 -8.60 5.46
N GLY A 17 -41.71 -8.12 5.97
CA GLY A 17 -40.79 -8.83 6.84
C GLY A 17 -40.85 -8.17 8.20
N ASN A 18 -41.12 -8.98 9.22
CA ASN A 18 -41.17 -8.54 10.61
C ASN A 18 -39.91 -7.72 10.96
N PRO A 19 -40.01 -6.40 11.24
CA PRO A 19 -38.85 -5.54 11.53
C PRO A 19 -38.01 -6.05 12.71
N GLU A 20 -38.60 -6.88 13.57
CA GLU A 20 -37.91 -7.49 14.71
C GLU A 20 -36.90 -8.57 14.33
N LEU A 21 -37.03 -9.23 13.16
CA LEU A 21 -36.04 -10.22 12.69
C LEU A 21 -34.70 -9.56 12.34
N TRP A 22 -34.71 -8.29 11.93
CA TRP A 22 -33.48 -7.52 11.68
C TRP A 22 -32.87 -6.95 12.97
N ARG A 23 -33.70 -6.77 14.01
CA ARG A 23 -33.24 -6.39 15.36
C ARG A 23 -32.71 -7.58 16.17
N ALA A 24 -32.79 -8.81 15.65
CA ALA A 24 -32.37 -10.02 16.36
C ALA A 24 -30.85 -10.15 16.56
N SER A 25 -30.06 -9.19 16.08
CA SER A 25 -28.69 -9.02 16.53
C SER A 25 -28.64 -7.82 17.47
N ASN A 26 -28.35 -8.05 18.76
CA ASN A 26 -27.99 -7.02 19.75
C ASN A 26 -26.62 -6.39 19.39
N LEU A 27 -26.38 -6.07 18.12
CA LEU A 27 -25.20 -5.37 17.65
C LEU A 27 -25.43 -3.88 17.94
N GLU A 28 -25.09 -3.46 19.15
CA GLU A 28 -25.01 -2.05 19.47
C GLU A 28 -23.75 -1.45 18.80
N PHE A 29 -23.97 -0.60 17.79
CA PHE A 29 -22.92 0.16 17.13
C PHE A 29 -22.51 1.36 17.99
N GLY A 30 -21.97 1.09 19.19
CA GLY A 30 -21.63 2.09 20.20
C GLY A 30 -20.35 2.89 19.93
N GLY A 31 -19.79 2.79 18.72
CA GLY A 31 -18.50 3.39 18.36
C GLY A 31 -17.30 2.79 19.11
N SER A 32 -17.45 1.58 19.65
CA SER A 32 -16.40 0.82 20.33
C SER A 32 -16.43 -0.63 19.84
N TRP A 33 -15.29 -1.13 19.41
CA TRP A 33 -15.17 -2.42 18.74
C TRP A 33 -14.08 -3.28 19.38
N ILE A 34 -14.35 -4.57 19.54
CA ILE A 34 -13.31 -5.56 19.85
C ILE A 34 -12.97 -6.28 18.54
N LEU A 35 -11.71 -6.22 18.12
CA LEU A 35 -11.18 -6.95 16.97
C LEU A 35 -10.32 -8.11 17.43
N ARG A 36 -10.70 -9.34 17.08
CA ARG A 36 -9.86 -10.51 17.27
C ARG A 36 -8.77 -10.55 16.20
N VAL A 37 -7.52 -10.69 16.64
CA VAL A 37 -6.35 -10.65 15.78
C VAL A 37 -5.40 -11.82 16.06
N ILE A 38 -4.70 -12.28 15.04
CA ILE A 38 -3.58 -13.22 15.18
C ILE A 38 -2.28 -12.40 15.08
N PRO A 39 -1.38 -12.45 16.08
CA PRO A 39 -0.07 -11.81 16.00
C PRO A 39 0.75 -12.30 14.80
N GLY A 40 1.47 -11.38 14.15
CA GLY A 40 2.32 -11.67 13.00
C GLY A 40 1.83 -11.13 11.66
N PRO A 41 2.63 -11.31 10.60
CA PRO A 41 3.86 -12.13 10.57
C PRO A 41 5.08 -11.51 11.25
N HIS A 42 5.16 -10.19 11.39
CA HIS A 42 6.31 -9.49 11.94
C HIS A 42 6.08 -9.15 13.42
N GLY A 43 6.89 -9.72 14.31
CA GLY A 43 6.79 -9.53 15.75
C GLY A 43 8.14 -9.34 16.44
N PHE A 44 8.15 -9.50 17.76
CA PHE A 44 9.37 -9.58 18.55
C PHE A 44 10.05 -10.95 18.38
N PRO A 45 11.38 -11.05 18.58
CA PRO A 45 12.31 -9.97 18.88
C PRO A 45 12.84 -9.24 17.62
N ASP A 46 12.46 -9.69 16.41
CA ASP A 46 13.10 -9.24 15.16
C ASP A 46 12.79 -7.78 14.79
N TYR A 47 11.54 -7.35 15.00
CA TYR A 47 11.03 -6.08 14.47
C TYR A 47 10.62 -5.11 15.59
N PHE A 48 9.98 -5.63 16.64
CA PHE A 48 9.48 -4.85 17.76
C PHE A 48 10.22 -5.25 19.03
N GLU A 49 10.47 -4.27 19.92
CA GLU A 49 10.81 -4.60 21.30
C GLU A 49 9.66 -5.37 21.95
N GLU A 50 9.97 -6.39 22.74
CA GLU A 50 8.95 -7.30 23.30
C GLU A 50 7.89 -6.55 24.11
N GLN A 51 8.31 -5.64 24.99
CA GLN A 51 7.37 -4.87 25.81
C GLN A 51 6.47 -3.99 24.96
N SER A 52 7.03 -3.29 23.96
CA SER A 52 6.25 -2.46 23.05
C SER A 52 5.23 -3.29 22.26
N PHE A 53 5.62 -4.46 21.75
CA PHE A 53 4.69 -5.34 21.04
C PHE A 53 3.49 -5.74 21.92
N ARG A 54 3.75 -6.08 23.19
CA ARG A 54 2.70 -6.41 24.17
C ARG A 54 1.83 -5.20 24.49
N ASP A 55 2.41 -4.02 24.65
CA ASP A 55 1.68 -2.78 24.94
C ASP A 55 0.77 -2.37 23.77
N LEU A 56 1.22 -2.52 22.53
CA LEU A 56 0.41 -2.27 21.33
C LEU A 56 -0.83 -3.17 21.27
N LEU A 57 -0.70 -4.46 21.63
CA LEU A 57 -1.83 -5.40 21.70
C LEU A 57 -2.77 -5.09 22.86
N ALA A 58 -2.24 -4.65 24.01
CA ALA A 58 -3.02 -4.34 25.20
C ALA A 58 -3.68 -2.94 25.15
N TYR A 59 -3.35 -2.12 24.16
CA TYR A 59 -3.90 -0.76 24.04
C TYR A 59 -5.38 -0.78 23.67
N GLN A 60 -6.23 -0.20 24.53
CA GLN A 60 -7.69 -0.24 24.40
C GLN A 60 -8.31 0.97 23.66
N HIS A 61 -7.48 1.89 23.16
CA HIS A 61 -7.95 3.19 22.67
C HIS A 61 -7.47 3.52 21.25
N TRP A 62 -7.24 2.50 20.41
CA TRP A 62 -6.99 2.74 18.99
C TRP A 62 -8.18 3.48 18.41
N LYS A 63 -7.96 4.67 17.84
CA LYS A 63 -9.03 5.52 17.29
C LYS A 63 -8.99 5.49 15.76
N VAL A 64 -10.13 5.27 15.13
CA VAL A 64 -10.26 5.30 13.66
C VAL A 64 -10.03 6.72 13.15
N HIS A 65 -9.05 6.88 12.27
CA HIS A 65 -8.68 8.15 11.67
C HIS A 65 -9.57 8.50 10.46
N HIS A 66 -9.71 9.80 10.13
CA HIS A 66 -10.55 10.28 9.02
C HIS A 66 -10.07 9.86 7.63
N ASN A 67 -8.75 9.65 7.45
CA ASN A 67 -8.17 9.07 6.23
C ASN A 67 -8.32 7.55 6.17
N THR A 68 -9.57 7.09 6.23
CA THR A 68 -10.00 5.69 6.14
C THR A 68 -10.94 5.51 4.95
N ASP A 69 -10.77 4.43 4.20
CA ASP A 69 -11.65 4.04 3.09
C ASP A 69 -11.57 2.51 2.88
N ARG A 70 -12.08 2.02 1.75
CA ARG A 70 -12.05 0.59 1.39
C ARG A 70 -10.65 0.02 1.16
N SER A 71 -9.62 0.85 0.97
CA SER A 71 -8.23 0.41 0.86
C SER A 71 -7.55 0.21 2.22
N GLY A 72 -8.07 0.85 3.28
CA GLY A 72 -7.66 0.53 4.64
C GLY A 72 -8.16 1.51 5.70
N VAL A 73 -8.28 0.98 6.91
CA VAL A 73 -8.71 1.68 8.13
C VAL A 73 -7.48 2.19 8.87
N ARG A 74 -7.23 3.50 8.80
CA ARG A 74 -6.10 4.15 9.46
C ARG A 74 -6.40 4.31 10.95
N LEU A 75 -5.41 4.04 11.80
CA LEU A 75 -5.56 4.08 13.25
C LEU A 75 -4.65 5.15 13.88
N LEU A 76 -5.18 5.85 14.87
CA LEU A 76 -4.42 6.65 15.83
C LEU A 76 -4.21 5.84 17.10
N GLY A 77 -2.98 5.76 17.58
CA GLY A 77 -2.63 5.01 18.78
C GLY A 77 -1.15 5.18 19.13
N PRO A 78 -0.61 4.34 20.04
CA PRO A 78 0.78 4.40 20.43
C PRO A 78 1.71 4.07 19.26
N SER A 79 2.85 4.75 19.22
CA SER A 79 3.95 4.43 18.31
C SER A 79 4.73 3.20 18.83
N PRO A 80 5.22 2.34 17.93
CA PRO A 80 6.01 1.18 18.29
C PRO A 80 7.43 1.57 18.73
N ALA A 81 8.01 0.79 19.64
CA ALA A 81 9.44 0.77 19.89
C ALA A 81 10.07 -0.35 19.03
N TRP A 82 11.03 0.04 18.20
CA TRP A 82 11.61 -0.81 17.18
C TRP A 82 12.82 -1.58 17.71
N ALA A 83 12.91 -2.89 17.43
CA ALA A 83 14.08 -3.71 17.80
C ALA A 83 15.31 -3.46 16.90
N ARG A 84 15.15 -2.67 15.84
CA ARG A 84 16.17 -2.36 14.85
C ARG A 84 16.23 -0.86 14.57
N ALA A 85 17.42 -0.37 14.27
CA ALA A 85 17.66 1.06 14.02
C ALA A 85 17.17 1.52 12.64
N THR A 86 17.18 0.63 11.63
CA THR A 86 16.73 0.91 10.25
C THR A 86 16.14 -0.35 9.62
N GLY A 87 15.49 -0.20 8.45
CA GLY A 87 15.10 -1.30 7.58
C GLY A 87 16.20 -1.76 6.62
N GLY A 88 17.43 -1.26 6.78
CA GLY A 88 18.57 -1.56 5.89
C GLY A 88 18.32 -1.13 4.44
N SER A 89 18.70 -1.98 3.49
CA SER A 89 18.58 -1.70 2.05
C SER A 89 17.14 -1.59 1.55
N ALA A 90 16.15 -2.04 2.33
CA ALA A 90 14.73 -1.89 2.02
C ALA A 90 14.16 -0.50 2.37
N GLY A 91 14.90 0.30 3.13
CA GLY A 91 14.53 1.66 3.51
C GLY A 91 15.01 2.02 4.91
N LEU A 92 15.21 3.33 5.14
CA LEU A 92 15.81 3.82 6.37
C LEU A 92 14.91 3.70 7.61
N HIS A 93 13.59 3.71 7.45
CA HIS A 93 12.69 3.61 8.60
C HIS A 93 12.69 2.18 9.16
N PRO A 94 12.74 1.97 10.49
CA PRO A 94 12.69 0.63 11.10
C PRO A 94 11.46 -0.22 10.75
N SER A 95 10.39 0.38 10.25
CA SER A 95 9.23 -0.35 9.74
C SER A 95 9.41 -0.86 8.31
N ASN A 96 10.43 -0.42 7.57
CA ASN A 96 10.63 -0.83 6.18
C ASN A 96 11.16 -2.27 6.10
N ILE A 97 10.55 -3.07 5.24
CA ILE A 97 10.98 -4.43 4.91
C ILE A 97 11.16 -4.54 3.41
N HIS A 98 11.91 -5.55 2.97
CA HIS A 98 11.92 -5.94 1.57
C HIS A 98 10.50 -6.26 1.16
N ASP A 99 10.03 -5.60 0.10
CA ASP A 99 8.61 -5.60 -0.24
C ASP A 99 8.09 -7.03 -0.43
N GLY A 100 6.99 -7.32 0.26
CA GLY A 100 6.38 -8.63 0.34
C GLY A 100 4.86 -8.56 0.35
N PRO A 101 4.18 -9.69 0.12
CA PRO A 101 2.73 -9.70 0.06
C PRO A 101 2.11 -9.63 1.46
N TYR A 102 0.93 -9.02 1.55
CA TYR A 102 0.12 -8.86 2.76
C TYR A 102 -1.12 -9.76 2.74
N SER A 103 -1.62 -10.07 3.94
CA SER A 103 -2.95 -10.65 4.10
C SER A 103 -4.00 -9.55 4.20
N VAL A 104 -5.21 -9.83 3.70
CA VAL A 104 -6.37 -8.97 3.99
C VAL A 104 -6.64 -8.99 5.49
N GLY A 105 -6.90 -7.83 6.07
CA GLY A 105 -7.06 -7.64 7.51
C GLY A 105 -5.75 -7.42 8.26
N THR A 106 -4.59 -7.45 7.59
CA THR A 106 -3.31 -7.16 8.23
C THR A 106 -3.26 -5.73 8.78
N ILE A 107 -2.82 -5.59 10.02
CA ILE A 107 -2.46 -4.33 10.67
C ILE A 107 -0.98 -4.06 10.35
N SER A 108 -0.72 -3.12 9.44
CA SER A 108 0.63 -2.73 9.02
C SER A 108 1.03 -1.39 9.64
N PHE A 109 2.32 -1.24 9.98
CA PHE A 109 2.89 0.02 10.43
C PHE A 109 3.58 0.73 9.26
N THR A 110 2.91 1.71 8.66
CA THR A 110 3.44 2.48 7.52
C THR A 110 4.24 3.70 8.02
N GLY A 111 5.43 3.43 8.52
CA GLY A 111 6.15 4.36 9.40
C GLY A 111 5.85 4.00 10.85
N ASP A 112 5.47 4.98 11.67
CA ASP A 112 5.07 4.77 13.08
C ASP A 112 3.55 4.71 13.28
N GLU A 113 2.77 4.80 12.19
CA GLU A 113 1.31 4.77 12.21
C GLU A 113 0.75 3.44 11.70
N ALA A 114 -0.28 2.92 12.39
CA ALA A 114 -0.95 1.69 12.02
C ALA A 114 -2.09 1.91 11.01
N ILE A 115 -2.26 0.94 10.10
CA ILE A 115 -3.40 0.84 9.18
C ILE A 115 -3.81 -0.62 9.03
N ILE A 116 -5.12 -0.88 9.07
CA ILE A 116 -5.70 -2.19 8.76
C ILE A 116 -5.98 -2.24 7.27
N LEU A 117 -5.33 -3.15 6.53
CA LEU A 117 -5.51 -3.30 5.09
C LEU A 117 -6.79 -4.08 4.81
N THR A 118 -7.71 -3.50 4.04
CA THR A 118 -9.06 -4.07 3.81
C THR A 118 -9.18 -4.67 2.40
N CYS A 119 -10.40 -4.91 1.92
CA CYS A 119 -10.65 -5.67 0.69
C CYS A 119 -10.20 -4.98 -0.60
N ASP A 120 -10.16 -3.63 -0.66
CA ASP A 120 -9.52 -2.89 -1.76
C ASP A 120 -8.10 -2.44 -1.36
N GLY A 121 -7.50 -3.16 -0.40
CA GLY A 121 -6.21 -2.83 0.17
C GLY A 121 -5.03 -3.28 -0.69
N PRO A 122 -3.84 -2.74 -0.39
CA PRO A 122 -2.62 -3.06 -1.11
C PRO A 122 -2.23 -4.53 -0.93
N SER A 123 -1.79 -5.19 -2.01
CA SER A 123 -1.38 -6.60 -1.98
C SER A 123 0.09 -6.77 -1.61
N LEU A 124 0.99 -6.04 -2.26
CA LEU A 124 2.43 -6.08 -2.01
C LEU A 124 2.85 -4.71 -1.47
N GLY A 125 3.69 -4.70 -0.44
CA GLY A 125 4.36 -3.49 0.01
C GLY A 125 5.50 -3.80 0.97
N GLY A 126 6.26 -2.78 1.36
CA GLY A 126 7.44 -2.98 2.21
C GLY A 126 7.38 -2.24 3.53
N PHE A 127 6.33 -2.52 4.29
CA PHE A 127 6.17 -2.17 5.70
C PHE A 127 5.89 -3.43 6.52
N VAL A 128 6.33 -3.45 7.78
CA VAL A 128 6.03 -4.54 8.71
C VAL A 128 4.53 -4.71 8.96
N CYS A 129 4.17 -5.89 9.41
CA CYS A 129 2.81 -6.37 9.63
C CYS A 129 2.73 -6.96 11.03
N PHE A 130 2.09 -6.22 11.93
CA PHE A 130 2.08 -6.47 13.36
C PHE A 130 1.15 -7.63 13.76
N ALA A 131 -0.06 -7.63 13.21
CA ALA A 131 -1.08 -8.65 13.46
C ALA A 131 -2.05 -8.70 12.27
N THR A 132 -2.91 -9.71 12.22
CA THR A 132 -3.94 -9.83 11.18
C THR A 132 -5.31 -10.09 11.81
N VAL A 133 -6.30 -9.26 11.46
CA VAL A 133 -7.70 -9.45 11.87
C VAL A 133 -8.20 -10.78 11.32
N ILE A 134 -8.81 -11.59 12.18
CA ILE A 134 -9.31 -12.91 11.76
C ILE A 134 -10.43 -12.77 10.72
N THR A 135 -10.55 -13.75 9.83
CA THR A 135 -11.58 -13.76 8.78
C THR A 135 -12.99 -13.47 9.32
N ALA A 136 -13.35 -14.05 10.47
CA ALA A 136 -14.67 -13.89 11.09
C ALA A 136 -14.99 -12.47 11.58
N ASP A 137 -13.97 -11.61 11.74
CA ASP A 137 -14.11 -10.23 12.23
C ASP A 137 -13.95 -9.18 11.13
N LEU A 138 -13.57 -9.55 9.90
CA LEU A 138 -13.34 -8.59 8.80
C LEU A 138 -14.56 -7.72 8.50
N TRP A 139 -15.78 -8.22 8.70
CA TRP A 139 -17.01 -7.46 8.48
C TRP A 139 -17.13 -6.23 9.39
N LYS A 140 -16.55 -6.29 10.61
CA LYS A 140 -16.55 -5.18 11.58
C LYS A 140 -15.84 -3.95 10.99
N LEU A 141 -14.79 -4.17 10.20
CA LEU A 141 -14.03 -3.09 9.54
C LEU A 141 -14.93 -2.27 8.60
N GLY A 142 -15.92 -2.90 7.95
CA GLY A 142 -16.88 -2.22 7.08
C GLY A 142 -17.95 -1.41 7.82
N GLN A 143 -18.00 -1.51 9.15
CA GLN A 143 -18.95 -0.78 10.00
C GLN A 143 -18.29 0.36 10.80
N MET A 144 -16.96 0.42 10.79
CA MET A 144 -16.20 1.43 11.51
C MET A 144 -16.32 2.79 10.83
N LYS A 145 -16.44 3.84 11.63
CA LYS A 145 -16.41 5.24 11.17
C LYS A 145 -15.29 6.02 11.86
N PRO A 146 -14.81 7.13 11.25
CA PRO A 146 -13.88 8.03 11.92
C PRO A 146 -14.35 8.40 13.33
N GLY A 147 -13.44 8.28 14.30
CA GLY A 147 -13.75 8.53 15.71
C GLY A 147 -14.05 7.29 16.55
N ASP A 148 -14.41 6.16 15.93
CA ASP A 148 -14.64 4.90 16.65
C ASP A 148 -13.38 4.41 17.36
N ARG A 149 -13.57 3.63 18.42
CA ARG A 149 -12.51 3.03 19.24
C ARG A 149 -12.39 1.53 18.98
N ILE A 150 -11.17 1.02 19.01
CA ILE A 150 -10.84 -0.38 18.78
C ILE A 150 -9.98 -0.89 19.95
N GLU A 151 -10.38 -2.05 20.47
CA GLU A 151 -9.57 -2.90 21.35
C GLU A 151 -9.15 -4.15 20.56
N LEU A 152 -7.86 -4.49 20.60
CA LEU A 152 -7.33 -5.68 19.96
C LEU A 152 -7.37 -6.86 20.94
N CYS A 153 -7.83 -8.02 20.48
CA CYS A 153 -7.90 -9.25 21.25
C CYS A 153 -7.09 -10.33 20.53
N ALA A 154 -5.89 -10.65 21.05
CA ALA A 154 -5.02 -11.66 20.44
C ALA A 154 -5.59 -13.07 20.62
N VAL A 155 -5.79 -13.80 19.54
CA VAL A 155 -6.33 -15.16 19.53
C VAL A 155 -5.43 -16.14 18.80
N SER A 156 -5.51 -17.43 19.16
CA SER A 156 -4.84 -18.49 18.43
C SER A 156 -5.53 -18.79 17.10
N VAL A 157 -4.81 -19.41 16.16
CA VAL A 157 -5.38 -19.88 14.88
C VAL A 157 -6.57 -20.80 15.11
N THR A 158 -6.49 -21.73 16.07
CA THR A 158 -7.60 -22.63 16.42
C THR A 158 -8.86 -21.86 16.82
N LYS A 159 -8.71 -20.79 17.63
CA LYS A 159 -9.83 -19.95 18.04
C LYS A 159 -10.39 -19.12 16.88
N ALA A 160 -9.54 -18.66 15.98
CA ALA A 160 -9.97 -17.97 14.76
C ALA A 160 -10.80 -18.88 13.85
N LEU A 161 -10.38 -20.13 13.67
CA LEU A 161 -11.13 -21.12 12.88
C LEU A 161 -12.49 -21.47 13.53
N GLN A 162 -12.52 -21.67 14.85
CA GLN A 162 -13.78 -21.86 15.59
C GLN A 162 -14.74 -20.68 15.41
N ALA A 163 -14.22 -19.45 15.42
CA ALA A 163 -15.02 -18.25 15.19
C ALA A 163 -15.57 -18.18 13.76
N ASN A 164 -14.77 -18.62 12.78
CA ASN A 164 -15.19 -18.71 11.39
C ASN A 164 -16.27 -19.79 11.20
N ASP A 165 -16.10 -20.98 11.80
CA ASP A 165 -17.09 -22.05 11.76
C ASP A 165 -18.42 -21.61 12.40
N ALA A 166 -18.37 -20.94 13.55
CA ALA A 166 -19.56 -20.40 14.21
C ALA A 166 -20.27 -19.33 13.35
N LEU A 167 -19.50 -18.49 12.64
CA LEU A 167 -20.06 -17.52 11.71
C LEU A 167 -20.74 -18.20 10.51
N GLN A 168 -20.08 -19.21 9.91
CA GLN A 168 -20.65 -19.98 8.81
C GLN A 168 -21.91 -20.75 9.25
N GLU A 169 -21.89 -21.37 10.44
CA GLU A 169 -23.05 -22.05 11.00
C GLU A 169 -24.20 -21.07 11.23
N SER A 170 -23.93 -19.89 11.80
CA SER A 170 -24.93 -18.83 11.99
C SER A 170 -25.57 -18.42 10.66
N VAL A 171 -24.77 -18.21 9.61
CA VAL A 171 -25.25 -17.86 8.27
C VAL A 171 -26.07 -18.99 7.65
N LEU A 172 -25.58 -20.24 7.69
CA LEU A 172 -26.23 -21.40 7.07
C LEU A 172 -27.52 -21.82 7.79
N SER A 173 -27.54 -21.73 9.11
CA SER A 173 -28.70 -22.08 9.95
C SER A 173 -29.65 -20.92 10.20
N LEU A 174 -29.27 -19.70 9.81
CA LEU A 174 -29.98 -18.45 10.14
C LEU A 174 -30.23 -18.31 11.65
N SER A 175 -29.29 -18.79 12.46
CA SER A 175 -29.35 -18.68 13.92
C SER A 175 -28.47 -17.53 14.42
N PRO A 176 -28.78 -16.93 15.59
CA PRO A 176 -27.96 -15.85 16.14
C PRO A 176 -26.51 -16.29 16.36
N LEU A 177 -25.55 -15.47 15.90
CA LEU A 177 -24.14 -15.70 16.16
C LEU A 177 -23.89 -15.67 17.67
N GLN A 178 -23.36 -16.77 18.21
CA GLN A 178 -22.99 -16.79 19.62
C GLN A 178 -21.79 -15.87 19.85
N ALA A 179 -21.93 -14.96 20.81
CA ALA A 179 -20.84 -14.11 21.24
C ALA A 179 -19.81 -14.98 21.98
N ASP A 180 -18.60 -15.05 21.45
CA ASP A 180 -17.47 -15.64 22.15
C ASP A 180 -16.38 -14.57 22.28
N CYS A 181 -16.04 -14.22 23.52
CA CYS A 181 -14.74 -13.65 23.81
C CYS A 181 -14.29 -14.04 25.22
N ASN A 182 -13.26 -14.87 25.28
CA ASN A 182 -12.03 -14.55 26.03
C ASN A 182 -10.87 -15.41 25.54
N SER A 183 -9.78 -14.77 25.13
CA SER A 183 -8.41 -15.21 25.43
C SER A 183 -7.39 -14.15 24.99
N THR A 184 -6.29 -14.05 25.73
CA THR A 184 -5.03 -13.37 25.37
C THR A 184 -3.92 -14.42 25.38
N ASP A 185 -3.98 -15.38 24.45
CA ASP A 185 -2.85 -16.27 24.18
C ASP A 185 -1.95 -15.62 23.14
N LEU A 186 -0.85 -15.05 23.62
CA LEU A 186 0.19 -14.52 22.76
C LEU A 186 0.99 -15.69 22.18
N THR A 187 0.72 -16.06 20.92
CA THR A 187 1.56 -17.00 20.18
C THR A 187 2.67 -16.26 19.45
N GLU A 188 3.90 -16.78 19.50
CA GLU A 188 4.98 -16.27 18.68
C GLU A 188 4.62 -16.41 17.19
N PRO A 189 4.83 -15.35 16.36
CA PRO A 189 4.51 -15.40 14.94
C PRO A 189 5.34 -16.42 14.15
N VAL A 190 6.55 -16.76 14.60
CA VAL A 190 7.46 -17.69 13.92
C VAL A 190 7.04 -19.13 14.23
N ILE A 191 6.72 -19.89 13.19
CA ILE A 191 6.30 -21.29 13.30
C ILE A 191 7.49 -22.23 13.13
N LEU A 192 8.40 -21.91 12.22
CA LEU A 192 9.58 -22.70 11.90
C LEU A 192 10.70 -21.80 11.35
N ASP A 193 11.93 -21.98 11.83
CA ASP A 193 13.14 -21.34 11.31
C ASP A 193 14.18 -22.42 11.03
N VAL A 194 14.53 -22.61 9.75
CA VAL A 194 15.40 -23.69 9.29
C VAL A 194 16.43 -23.21 8.29
N GLY A 195 17.57 -23.90 8.23
CA GLY A 195 18.67 -23.58 7.32
C GLY A 195 19.55 -22.42 7.81
N SER A 196 20.39 -21.90 6.92
CA SER A 196 21.32 -20.79 7.22
C SER A 196 21.69 -20.04 5.93
N GLY A 197 22.20 -18.80 6.06
CA GLY A 197 22.57 -17.94 4.93
C GLY A 197 21.43 -17.78 3.91
N ASP A 198 21.75 -17.86 2.62
CA ASP A 198 20.76 -17.82 1.52
C ASP A 198 19.75 -18.97 1.54
N GLY A 199 20.08 -20.05 2.24
CA GLY A 199 19.23 -21.22 2.43
C GLY A 199 18.33 -21.11 3.66
N ARG A 200 18.46 -20.07 4.51
CA ARG A 200 17.58 -19.87 5.67
C ARG A 200 16.16 -19.61 5.21
N ARG A 201 15.19 -20.20 5.90
CA ARG A 201 13.76 -20.10 5.63
C ARG A 201 13.03 -19.92 6.95
N VAL A 202 12.33 -18.79 7.07
CA VAL A 202 11.53 -18.46 8.25
C VAL A 202 10.06 -18.50 7.85
N TYR A 203 9.30 -19.37 8.49
CA TYR A 203 7.87 -19.53 8.31
C TYR A 203 7.14 -18.77 9.41
N ARG A 204 6.29 -17.82 9.02
CA ARG A 204 5.55 -16.93 9.90
C ARG A 204 4.06 -17.07 9.67
N GLN A 205 3.29 -17.03 10.75
CA GLN A 205 1.83 -16.96 10.68
C GLN A 205 1.40 -15.61 10.10
N ALA A 206 0.49 -15.61 9.12
CA ALA A 206 0.03 -14.38 8.45
C ALA A 206 -1.51 -14.29 8.42
N GLY A 207 -2.16 -14.43 9.58
CA GLY A 207 -3.64 -14.57 9.69
C GLY A 207 -4.09 -16.01 9.84
N ASP A 208 -5.39 -16.29 9.78
CA ASP A 208 -5.96 -17.63 10.04
C ASP A 208 -5.93 -18.58 8.84
N SER A 209 -5.61 -18.08 7.64
CA SER A 209 -5.62 -18.83 6.38
C SER A 209 -4.39 -18.58 5.50
N ALA A 210 -3.33 -17.99 6.06
CA ALA A 210 -2.11 -17.72 5.30
C ALA A 210 -0.80 -17.86 6.11
N LEU A 211 0.27 -18.15 5.38
CA LEU A 211 1.64 -18.19 5.85
C LEU A 211 2.51 -17.25 5.04
N LEU A 212 3.49 -16.63 5.70
CA LEU A 212 4.58 -15.93 5.05
C LEU A 212 5.87 -16.74 5.20
N ILE A 213 6.54 -17.03 4.09
CA ILE A 213 7.88 -17.62 4.08
C ILE A 213 8.87 -16.55 3.68
N GLU A 214 9.88 -16.29 4.51
CA GLU A 214 10.99 -15.39 4.21
C GLU A 214 12.27 -16.20 3.94
N LEU A 215 12.95 -15.92 2.82
CA LEU A 215 14.18 -16.60 2.43
C LEU A 215 15.41 -15.72 2.65
N GLY A 216 16.51 -16.34 3.07
CA GLY A 216 17.79 -15.68 3.29
C GLY A 216 17.89 -15.01 4.66
N SER A 217 19.01 -14.34 4.91
CA SER A 217 19.25 -13.60 6.17
C SER A 217 19.77 -12.17 5.93
N GLY A 218 19.82 -11.69 4.68
CA GLY A 218 20.41 -10.40 4.33
C GLY A 218 19.70 -9.72 3.16
N ASP A 219 20.47 -8.93 2.42
CA ASP A 219 20.03 -8.14 1.26
C ASP A 219 19.56 -9.00 0.08
N PHE A 220 19.07 -8.33 -0.98
CA PHE A 220 18.62 -8.98 -2.20
C PHE A 220 19.68 -9.92 -2.80
N ASN A 221 19.26 -11.17 -3.01
CA ASN A 221 20.00 -12.19 -3.74
C ASN A 221 19.08 -12.81 -4.80
N ILE A 222 19.50 -12.74 -6.07
CA ILE A 222 18.71 -13.26 -7.20
C ILE A 222 18.45 -14.78 -7.07
N ARG A 223 19.37 -15.54 -6.48
CA ARG A 223 19.19 -16.98 -6.24
C ARG A 223 18.07 -17.25 -5.24
N CYS A 224 17.86 -16.38 -4.26
CA CYS A 224 16.70 -16.48 -3.35
C CYS A 224 15.40 -16.27 -4.13
N SER A 225 15.30 -15.22 -4.97
CA SER A 225 14.10 -14.98 -5.79
C SER A 225 13.82 -16.13 -6.76
N LEU A 226 14.86 -16.77 -7.31
CA LEU A 226 14.69 -17.94 -8.17
C LEU A 226 14.18 -19.18 -7.42
N ARG A 227 14.68 -19.40 -6.20
CA ARG A 227 14.17 -20.47 -5.34
C ARG A 227 12.69 -20.28 -5.04
N LEU A 228 12.27 -19.05 -4.73
CA LEU A 228 10.87 -18.70 -4.51
C LEU A 228 10.03 -18.95 -5.77
N HIS A 229 10.49 -18.45 -6.91
CA HIS A 229 9.80 -18.66 -8.17
C HIS A 229 9.67 -20.14 -8.54
N SER A 230 10.66 -20.98 -8.19
CA SER A 230 10.57 -22.43 -8.42
C SER A 230 9.41 -23.08 -7.67
N VAL A 231 8.97 -22.52 -6.54
CA VAL A 231 7.77 -22.99 -5.82
C VAL A 231 6.51 -22.53 -6.54
N LEU A 232 6.47 -21.26 -6.94
CA LEU A 232 5.37 -20.67 -7.71
C LEU A 232 5.12 -21.44 -9.02
N GLN A 233 6.19 -21.72 -9.77
CA GLN A 233 6.13 -22.48 -11.01
C GLN A 233 5.62 -23.90 -10.77
N ARG A 234 6.13 -24.60 -9.75
CA ARG A 234 5.65 -25.94 -9.41
C ARG A 234 4.16 -25.96 -9.05
N HIS A 235 3.69 -24.97 -8.29
CA HIS A 235 2.27 -24.84 -7.96
C HIS A 235 1.42 -24.55 -9.21
N SER A 236 1.92 -23.73 -10.13
CA SER A 236 1.26 -23.45 -11.41
C SER A 236 1.19 -24.67 -12.33
N ASP A 237 2.27 -25.46 -12.40
CA ASP A 237 2.34 -26.69 -13.19
C ASP A 237 1.48 -27.81 -12.58
N ARG A 238 1.49 -27.92 -11.25
CA ARG A 238 0.71 -28.88 -10.47
C ARG A 238 0.31 -28.26 -9.13
N GLN A 239 -0.99 -28.01 -8.98
CA GLN A 239 -1.54 -27.46 -7.74
C GLN A 239 -1.10 -28.28 -6.52
N LEU A 240 -0.48 -27.58 -5.58
CA LEU A 240 -0.01 -28.17 -4.32
C LEU A 240 -1.21 -28.44 -3.41
N ILE A 241 -1.18 -29.57 -2.72
CA ILE A 241 -2.26 -29.98 -1.82
C ILE A 241 -2.42 -28.95 -0.70
N GLY A 242 -3.65 -28.51 -0.47
CA GLY A 242 -4.00 -27.55 0.58
C GLY A 242 -3.65 -26.10 0.28
N VAL A 243 -2.92 -25.79 -0.81
CA VAL A 243 -2.55 -24.43 -1.20
C VAL A 243 -3.56 -23.87 -2.19
N PHE A 244 -4.11 -22.70 -1.88
CA PHE A 244 -5.05 -21.97 -2.72
C PHE A 244 -4.32 -21.03 -3.69
N GLU A 245 -3.43 -20.19 -3.16
CA GLU A 245 -2.70 -19.18 -3.93
C GLU A 245 -1.30 -18.98 -3.35
N ILE A 246 -0.34 -18.68 -4.22
CA ILE A 246 1.02 -18.28 -3.84
C ILE A 246 1.33 -16.93 -4.49
N THR A 247 1.67 -15.95 -3.66
CA THR A 247 2.10 -14.61 -4.11
C THR A 247 3.57 -14.41 -3.80
N ALA A 248 4.34 -13.95 -4.78
CA ALA A 248 5.77 -13.67 -4.63
C ALA A 248 6.06 -12.21 -4.28
N GLY A 249 6.89 -12.01 -3.27
CA GLY A 249 7.59 -10.76 -2.99
C GLY A 249 9.05 -10.83 -3.40
N VAL A 250 9.84 -9.84 -2.98
CA VAL A 250 11.28 -9.75 -3.29
C VAL A 250 12.03 -10.99 -2.78
N ARG A 251 11.82 -11.32 -1.51
CA ARG A 251 12.48 -12.44 -0.79
C ARG A 251 11.50 -13.25 0.07
N SER A 252 10.22 -13.15 -0.24
CA SER A 252 9.17 -13.86 0.49
C SER A 252 8.13 -14.49 -0.44
N LEU A 253 7.49 -15.54 0.05
CA LEU A 253 6.25 -16.08 -0.53
C LEU A 253 5.15 -15.99 0.50
N HIS A 254 4.02 -15.45 0.09
CA HIS A 254 2.77 -15.54 0.83
C HIS A 254 1.97 -16.71 0.27
N ILE A 255 1.51 -17.58 1.16
CA ILE A 255 0.79 -18.80 0.82
C ILE A 255 -0.56 -18.75 1.50
N GLN A 256 -1.63 -18.63 0.72
CA GLN A 256 -2.99 -18.83 1.18
C GLN A 256 -3.34 -20.32 1.08
N TYR A 257 -3.97 -20.86 2.11
CA TYR A 257 -4.24 -22.30 2.21
C TYR A 257 -5.63 -22.60 2.79
N GLU A 258 -6.11 -23.82 2.54
CA GLU A 258 -7.41 -24.31 3.01
C GLU A 258 -7.36 -24.64 4.51
N SER A 259 -7.45 -23.62 5.36
CA SER A 259 -7.22 -23.72 6.81
C SER A 259 -8.23 -24.58 7.58
N ASN A 260 -9.40 -24.87 6.99
CA ASN A 260 -10.37 -25.81 7.55
C ASN A 260 -9.93 -27.27 7.45
N LEU A 261 -9.00 -27.58 6.54
CA LEU A 261 -8.55 -28.95 6.26
C LEU A 261 -7.08 -29.18 6.62
N PHE A 262 -6.24 -28.14 6.51
CA PHE A 262 -4.80 -28.24 6.70
C PHE A 262 -4.34 -27.30 7.81
N SER A 263 -3.46 -27.80 8.68
CA SER A 263 -2.77 -26.95 9.65
C SER A 263 -1.59 -26.23 8.98
N PRO A 264 -1.08 -25.13 9.58
CA PRO A 264 0.19 -24.53 9.16
C PRO A 264 1.32 -25.54 8.95
N LYS A 265 1.44 -26.54 9.82
CA LYS A 265 2.50 -27.54 9.76
C LYS A 265 2.38 -28.47 8.55
N ASP A 266 1.15 -28.80 8.13
CA ASP A 266 0.90 -29.64 6.95
C ASP A 266 1.31 -28.92 5.66
N VAL A 267 1.00 -27.63 5.57
CA VAL A 267 1.39 -26.78 4.44
C VAL A 267 2.91 -26.62 4.41
N ILE A 268 3.54 -26.33 5.56
CA ILE A 268 5.00 -26.23 5.67
C ILE A 268 5.67 -27.53 5.21
N ALA A 269 5.18 -28.70 5.64
CA ALA A 269 5.72 -29.99 5.21
C ALA A 269 5.59 -30.20 3.70
N THR A 270 4.48 -29.76 3.11
CA THR A 270 4.27 -29.80 1.64
C THR A 270 5.32 -28.94 0.92
N ILE A 271 5.60 -27.74 1.41
CA ILE A 271 6.59 -26.83 0.80
C ILE A 271 8.03 -27.33 1.02
N GLU A 272 8.40 -27.75 2.24
CA GLU A 272 9.74 -28.29 2.51
C GLU A 272 10.02 -29.56 1.70
N THR A 273 9.00 -30.38 1.42
CA THR A 273 9.15 -31.54 0.53
C THR A 273 9.62 -31.09 -0.86
N LEU A 274 9.07 -30.01 -1.42
CA LEU A 274 9.52 -29.50 -2.73
C LEU A 274 10.98 -29.05 -2.73
N TRP A 275 11.46 -28.51 -1.61
CA TRP A 275 12.84 -28.06 -1.46
C TRP A 275 13.82 -29.19 -1.14
N THR A 276 13.37 -30.26 -0.49
CA THR A 276 14.21 -31.39 -0.07
C THR A 276 14.20 -32.58 -1.04
N THR A 277 13.08 -32.82 -1.75
CA THR A 277 12.91 -33.94 -2.70
C THR A 277 13.08 -33.55 -4.16
N ALA A 278 13.30 -32.28 -4.48
CA ALA A 278 13.89 -31.94 -5.77
C ALA A 278 15.21 -32.73 -5.88
N PRO A 279 15.43 -33.51 -6.96
CA PRO A 279 16.59 -34.39 -7.05
C PRO A 279 17.85 -33.63 -6.66
N LEU A 280 18.71 -34.22 -5.82
CA LEU A 280 19.94 -33.61 -5.31
C LEU A 280 20.83 -33.00 -6.41
N GLU A 281 20.62 -33.39 -7.66
CA GLU A 281 21.26 -32.85 -8.87
C GLU A 281 20.73 -31.45 -9.29
N SER A 282 19.57 -31.04 -8.79
CA SER A 282 18.87 -29.75 -8.99
C SER A 282 18.84 -28.85 -7.75
N ALA A 283 19.36 -29.35 -6.62
CA ALA A 283 19.47 -28.62 -5.34
C ALA A 283 20.87 -28.01 -5.12
N LEU A 284 21.82 -28.23 -6.04
CA LEU A 284 23.07 -27.48 -6.08
C LEU A 284 22.82 -26.09 -6.72
N PRO A 285 23.44 -25.01 -6.22
CA PRO A 285 23.37 -23.67 -6.81
C PRO A 285 23.65 -23.63 -8.32
N ASP A 286 24.42 -24.60 -8.83
CA ASP A 286 24.95 -24.62 -10.19
C ASP A 286 24.01 -25.24 -11.25
N LYS A 287 22.82 -25.75 -10.88
CA LYS A 287 21.92 -26.46 -11.82
C LYS A 287 20.42 -26.13 -11.72
N ILE A 288 20.03 -25.06 -11.02
CA ILE A 288 18.82 -24.31 -11.42
C ILE A 288 19.14 -23.79 -12.83
N SER A 289 18.20 -23.85 -13.78
CA SER A 289 18.39 -23.22 -15.10
C SER A 289 18.96 -21.82 -14.87
N THR A 290 20.24 -21.62 -15.21
CA THR A 290 20.92 -20.35 -15.01
C THR A 290 20.29 -19.28 -15.89
N THR A 291 19.56 -19.69 -16.91
CA THR A 291 18.82 -18.83 -17.83
C THR A 291 17.34 -18.77 -17.46
N ILE A 292 16.80 -17.56 -17.38
CA ILE A 292 15.38 -17.28 -17.14
C ILE A 292 14.86 -16.45 -18.31
N PRO A 293 13.67 -16.77 -18.88
CA PRO A 293 12.99 -15.86 -19.80
C PRO A 293 12.80 -14.49 -19.15
N SER A 294 13.26 -13.44 -19.82
CA SER A 294 13.33 -12.10 -19.25
C SER A 294 13.19 -11.06 -20.36
N ARG A 295 11.97 -10.55 -20.55
CA ARG A 295 11.68 -9.53 -21.56
C ARG A 295 12.38 -8.22 -21.19
N ILE A 296 12.74 -7.42 -22.18
CA ILE A 296 13.17 -6.04 -21.94
C ILE A 296 12.02 -5.12 -22.32
N ILE A 297 11.49 -4.38 -21.34
CA ILE A 297 10.39 -3.42 -21.53
C ILE A 297 10.99 -2.02 -21.41
N ARG A 298 11.00 -1.26 -22.50
CA ARG A 298 11.45 0.13 -22.51
C ARG A 298 10.23 1.05 -22.47
N LEU A 299 10.18 1.89 -21.44
CA LEU A 299 9.06 2.81 -21.18
C LEU A 299 9.52 4.27 -21.32
N PRO A 300 8.68 5.16 -21.86
CA PRO A 300 8.96 6.59 -21.82
C PRO A 300 8.84 7.10 -20.37
N ILE A 301 9.63 8.08 -19.98
CA ILE A 301 9.43 8.79 -18.71
C ILE A 301 9.51 10.30 -18.93
N ALA A 302 8.50 11.01 -18.45
CA ALA A 302 8.54 12.46 -18.31
C ALA A 302 8.91 12.80 -16.86
N PHE A 303 10.14 13.29 -16.66
CA PHE A 303 10.54 13.83 -15.36
C PHE A 303 9.88 15.18 -15.11
N ASN A 304 9.67 15.55 -13.85
CA ASN A 304 9.02 16.82 -13.45
C ASN A 304 7.61 17.05 -14.05
N HIS A 305 6.90 15.98 -14.40
CA HIS A 305 5.54 16.06 -14.91
C HIS A 305 4.63 16.87 -13.93
N PRO A 306 3.78 17.80 -14.42
CA PRO A 306 2.93 18.65 -13.58
C PRO A 306 2.10 17.89 -12.54
N ASP A 307 1.45 16.79 -12.92
CA ASP A 307 0.69 15.93 -12.00
C ASP A 307 1.52 15.37 -10.82
N ILE A 308 2.80 15.09 -11.04
CA ILE A 308 3.70 14.61 -9.98
C ILE A 308 4.02 15.74 -9.00
N LEU A 309 4.29 16.94 -9.52
CA LEU A 309 4.53 18.13 -8.70
C LEU A 309 3.29 18.49 -7.87
N ALA A 310 2.11 18.43 -8.49
CA ALA A 310 0.83 18.67 -7.83
C ALA A 310 0.55 17.62 -6.73
N ALA A 311 0.89 16.35 -6.96
CA ALA A 311 0.76 15.31 -5.94
C ALA A 311 1.71 15.54 -4.74
N THR A 312 2.94 15.99 -4.98
CA THR A 312 3.89 16.38 -3.92
C THR A 312 3.37 17.56 -3.11
N GLU A 313 2.85 18.59 -3.78
CA GLU A 313 2.26 19.77 -3.13
C GLU A 313 1.02 19.39 -2.31
N ARG A 314 0.13 18.55 -2.85
CA ARG A 314 -1.02 18.02 -2.12
C ARG A 314 -0.58 17.35 -0.82
N TYR A 315 0.41 16.45 -0.87
CA TYR A 315 0.93 15.78 0.33
C TYR A 315 1.46 16.77 1.37
N ALA A 316 2.23 17.78 0.94
CA ALA A 316 2.76 18.80 1.84
C ALA A 316 1.64 19.55 2.56
N ASN A 317 0.57 19.90 1.83
CA ASN A 317 -0.54 20.67 2.39
C ASN A 317 -1.48 19.83 3.26
N THR A 318 -1.71 18.57 2.91
CA THR A 318 -2.77 17.77 3.56
C THR A 318 -2.28 16.75 4.56
N ILE A 319 -1.03 16.26 4.45
CA ILE A 319 -0.53 15.19 5.32
C ILE A 319 0.66 15.68 6.15
N ARG A 320 1.78 16.03 5.50
CA ARG A 320 3.02 16.42 6.19
C ARG A 320 3.74 17.53 5.43
N SER A 321 3.71 18.74 5.98
CA SER A 321 4.27 19.95 5.34
C SER A 321 5.79 19.98 5.30
N THR A 322 6.46 19.32 6.23
CA THR A 322 7.92 19.30 6.31
C THR A 322 8.45 17.88 6.49
N ALA A 323 9.35 17.48 5.58
CA ALA A 323 10.07 16.21 5.63
C ALA A 323 11.40 16.33 4.83
N PRO A 324 12.40 15.47 5.06
CA PRO A 324 13.67 15.51 4.33
C PRO A 324 13.50 15.33 2.82
N TYR A 325 12.44 14.63 2.43
CA TYR A 325 12.08 14.36 1.04
C TYR A 325 11.22 15.45 0.38
N LEU A 326 10.95 16.55 1.09
CA LEU A 326 10.21 17.70 0.58
C LEU A 326 11.14 18.93 0.49
N PRO A 327 10.91 19.85 -0.45
CA PRO A 327 9.82 19.87 -1.43
C PRO A 327 10.08 19.03 -2.69
N SER A 328 11.28 18.46 -2.84
CA SER A 328 11.66 17.70 -4.04
C SER A 328 12.21 16.32 -3.69
N ASN A 329 11.47 15.30 -4.09
CA ASN A 329 11.86 13.90 -3.99
C ASN A 329 13.14 13.58 -4.74
N ALA A 330 13.26 14.08 -5.98
CA ALA A 330 14.46 13.86 -6.80
C ALA A 330 15.69 14.53 -6.17
N ASP A 331 15.52 15.73 -5.61
CA ASP A 331 16.58 16.44 -4.89
C ASP A 331 17.05 15.67 -3.65
N PHE A 332 16.09 15.13 -2.90
CA PHE A 332 16.37 14.29 -1.74
C PHE A 332 17.14 13.03 -2.12
N VAL A 333 16.66 12.27 -3.13
CA VAL A 333 17.31 11.03 -3.58
C VAL A 333 18.73 11.30 -4.06
N ARG A 334 18.98 12.36 -4.84
CA ARG A 334 20.34 12.67 -5.32
C ARG A 334 21.28 13.01 -4.16
N ARG A 335 20.82 13.81 -3.18
CA ARG A 335 21.64 14.27 -2.05
C ARG A 335 22.05 13.09 -1.20
N LEU A 336 21.08 12.24 -0.85
CA LEU A 336 21.28 11.04 -0.04
C LEU A 336 22.31 10.08 -0.64
N ASN A 337 22.51 10.12 -1.96
CA ASN A 337 23.39 9.23 -2.69
C ASN A 337 24.65 9.90 -3.26
N GLY A 338 24.93 11.16 -2.87
CA GLY A 338 26.11 11.89 -3.36
C GLY A 338 26.10 12.21 -4.86
N ILE A 339 24.92 12.22 -5.48
CA ILE A 339 24.77 12.51 -6.91
C ILE A 339 24.72 14.03 -7.10
N CYS A 340 25.56 14.54 -8.01
CA CYS A 340 25.86 15.97 -8.13
C CYS A 340 24.63 16.85 -8.39
N ASP A 341 23.73 16.41 -9.26
CA ASP A 341 22.54 17.15 -9.65
C ASP A 341 21.39 16.21 -10.07
N VAL A 342 20.19 16.77 -10.26
CA VAL A 342 19.01 16.00 -10.64
C VAL A 342 19.17 15.39 -12.04
N ALA A 343 19.87 16.07 -12.95
CA ALA A 343 20.11 15.56 -14.29
C ALA A 343 21.01 14.30 -14.29
N ALA A 344 21.99 14.23 -13.39
CA ALA A 344 22.81 13.05 -13.18
C ALA A 344 22.00 11.88 -12.61
N LEU A 345 21.07 12.15 -11.68
CA LEU A 345 20.13 11.15 -11.18
C LEU A 345 19.24 10.61 -12.31
N GLN A 346 18.70 11.49 -13.15
CA GLN A 346 17.86 11.12 -14.30
C GLN A 346 18.62 10.26 -15.31
N ARG A 347 19.85 10.65 -15.67
CA ARG A 347 20.73 9.84 -16.55
C ARG A 347 21.02 8.47 -15.96
N LEU A 348 21.37 8.41 -14.67
CA LEU A 348 21.59 7.14 -13.97
C LEU A 348 20.33 6.27 -14.04
N PHE A 349 19.17 6.84 -13.73
CA PHE A 349 17.88 6.15 -13.77
C PHE A 349 17.56 5.58 -15.15
N CYS A 350 17.68 6.38 -16.22
CA CYS A 350 17.46 5.92 -17.60
C CYS A 350 18.47 4.87 -18.08
N SER A 351 19.68 4.84 -17.49
CA SER A 351 20.70 3.83 -17.80
C SER A 351 20.56 2.52 -16.99
N THR A 352 19.54 2.42 -16.12
CA THR A 352 19.38 1.30 -15.19
C THR A 352 18.49 0.19 -15.74
N ASP A 353 18.92 -1.05 -15.51
CA ASP A 353 18.14 -2.26 -15.76
C ASP A 353 17.44 -2.72 -14.49
N PHE A 354 16.12 -2.53 -14.41
CA PHE A 354 15.32 -2.89 -13.25
C PHE A 354 14.67 -4.27 -13.44
N LEU A 355 15.08 -5.25 -12.64
CA LEU A 355 14.50 -6.60 -12.63
C LEU A 355 13.22 -6.64 -11.79
N VAL A 356 12.09 -7.01 -12.38
CA VAL A 356 10.80 -7.18 -11.67
C VAL A 356 10.84 -8.44 -10.80
N LEU A 357 10.56 -8.28 -9.50
CA LEU A 357 10.59 -9.37 -8.50
C LEU A 357 9.22 -9.69 -7.91
N GLY A 358 8.29 -8.74 -7.98
CA GLY A 358 6.93 -8.89 -7.46
C GLY A 358 5.97 -7.99 -8.25
N LEU A 359 4.68 -8.29 -8.14
CA LEU A 359 3.61 -7.52 -8.79
C LEU A 359 2.58 -7.10 -7.73
N GLY A 360 1.90 -5.99 -7.99
CA GLY A 360 0.93 -5.41 -7.06
C GLY A 360 1.58 -4.57 -5.96
N ASP A 361 2.72 -3.93 -6.25
CA ASP A 361 3.41 -2.93 -5.41
C ASP A 361 3.30 -1.55 -6.08
N VAL A 362 2.20 -0.81 -5.96
CA VAL A 362 0.95 -1.24 -5.33
C VAL A 362 -0.21 -1.27 -6.32
N PHE A 363 -1.10 -2.27 -6.16
CA PHE A 363 -2.26 -2.57 -7.01
C PHE A 363 -1.95 -2.99 -8.46
N CYS A 364 -2.93 -3.57 -9.14
CA CYS A 364 -3.03 -3.68 -10.61
C CYS A 364 -1.73 -3.99 -11.36
N GLY A 365 -0.96 -4.99 -10.92
CA GLY A 365 0.26 -5.40 -11.60
C GLY A 365 1.42 -4.39 -11.55
N SER A 366 1.34 -3.35 -10.72
CA SER A 366 2.45 -2.43 -10.44
C SER A 366 3.68 -3.23 -10.00
N PRO A 367 4.85 -3.05 -10.63
CA PRO A 367 6.00 -3.89 -10.38
C PRO A 367 6.74 -3.43 -9.13
N CYS A 368 7.22 -4.38 -8.33
CA CYS A 368 8.34 -4.14 -7.43
C CYS A 368 9.60 -4.63 -8.14
N ALA A 369 10.49 -3.71 -8.52
CA ALA A 369 11.68 -4.04 -9.30
C ALA A 369 12.98 -3.53 -8.66
N ILE A 370 14.10 -4.19 -8.92
CA ILE A 370 15.41 -3.81 -8.36
C ILE A 370 16.44 -3.59 -9.47
N PRO A 371 17.35 -2.61 -9.36
CA PRO A 371 18.50 -2.52 -10.25
C PRO A 371 19.37 -3.79 -10.21
N LEU A 372 19.64 -4.36 -11.39
CA LEU A 372 20.59 -5.47 -11.53
C LEU A 372 21.98 -5.03 -11.09
N ASP A 373 22.47 -3.90 -11.59
CA ASP A 373 23.73 -3.31 -11.16
C ASP A 373 23.62 -2.78 -9.71
N PRO A 374 24.37 -3.31 -8.73
CA PRO A 374 24.34 -2.81 -7.36
C PRO A 374 24.74 -1.33 -7.25
N ARG A 375 25.55 -0.82 -8.18
CA ARG A 375 25.91 0.60 -8.25
C ARG A 375 24.72 1.47 -8.62
N HIS A 376 23.59 0.92 -9.04
CA HIS A 376 22.37 1.68 -9.34
C HIS A 376 21.31 1.56 -8.23
N ARG A 377 21.57 0.77 -7.18
CA ARG A 377 20.71 0.65 -5.99
C ARG A 377 20.92 1.87 -5.11
N LEU A 378 19.98 2.81 -5.22
CA LEU A 378 20.02 4.06 -4.48
C LEU A 378 19.49 3.85 -3.06
N LEU A 379 20.14 4.49 -2.09
CA LEU A 379 19.60 4.68 -0.75
C LEU A 379 18.36 5.59 -0.84
N GLY A 380 17.39 5.32 0.02
CA GLY A 380 16.14 6.06 0.04
C GLY A 380 15.30 5.67 1.24
N MET A 381 14.23 6.41 1.45
CA MET A 381 13.18 6.03 2.41
C MET A 381 11.83 6.05 1.72
N LYS A 382 10.92 5.21 2.22
CA LYS A 382 9.50 5.38 1.93
C LYS A 382 8.97 6.54 2.78
N TYR A 383 7.90 7.17 2.33
CA TYR A 383 7.22 8.24 3.04
C TYR A 383 6.73 7.77 4.42
N SER A 384 6.72 8.68 5.39
CA SER A 384 6.22 8.45 6.74
C SER A 384 5.38 9.66 7.21
N PRO A 385 4.05 9.56 7.28
CA PRO A 385 3.22 8.48 6.73
C PRO A 385 3.14 8.52 5.18
N PRO A 386 2.70 7.44 4.51
CA PRO A 386 2.52 7.39 3.06
C PRO A 386 1.42 8.33 2.57
N ARG A 387 1.46 8.65 1.27
CA ARG A 387 0.46 9.51 0.62
C ARG A 387 -0.89 8.79 0.50
N SER A 388 -1.97 9.58 0.57
CA SER A 388 -3.34 9.17 0.24
C SER A 388 -3.56 8.99 -1.26
N PHE A 389 -2.83 9.73 -2.09
CA PHE A 389 -3.03 9.81 -3.53
C PHE A 389 -1.72 9.95 -4.31
N MET A 390 -1.68 9.30 -5.48
CA MET A 390 -0.63 9.25 -6.48
C MET A 390 -1.30 9.13 -7.84
N PRO A 391 -0.92 9.91 -8.85
CA PRO A 391 -1.51 9.78 -10.17
C PRO A 391 -1.04 8.51 -10.88
N GLU A 392 -1.93 7.91 -11.67
CA GLU A 392 -1.63 6.79 -12.56
C GLU A 392 -0.42 7.08 -13.46
N GLY A 393 0.47 6.10 -13.56
CA GLY A 393 1.73 6.16 -14.31
C GLY A 393 2.87 6.76 -13.51
N THR A 394 2.70 7.10 -12.23
CA THR A 394 3.83 7.58 -11.41
C THR A 394 4.95 6.54 -11.36
N VAL A 395 6.18 6.98 -11.52
CA VAL A 395 7.39 6.18 -11.34
C VAL A 395 8.09 6.62 -10.07
N GLY A 396 8.34 5.69 -9.15
CA GLY A 396 8.91 6.00 -7.85
C GLY A 396 10.00 5.05 -7.36
N LEU A 397 10.82 5.53 -6.42
CA LEU A 397 11.86 4.77 -5.72
C LEU A 397 11.58 4.64 -4.23
N GLY A 398 11.61 3.42 -3.69
CA GLY A 398 11.37 3.11 -2.28
C GLY A 398 12.53 2.31 -1.72
N GLY A 399 13.48 3.00 -1.06
CA GLY A 399 14.80 2.40 -0.85
C GLY A 399 15.43 2.11 -2.21
N GLN A 400 15.95 0.89 -2.39
CA GLN A 400 16.54 0.43 -3.66
C GLN A 400 15.52 -0.04 -4.72
N TYR A 401 14.22 -0.04 -4.40
CA TYR A 401 13.19 -0.60 -5.27
C TYR A 401 12.53 0.45 -6.17
N LEU A 402 12.23 0.04 -7.40
CA LEU A 402 11.40 0.75 -8.35
C LEU A 402 9.95 0.29 -8.26
N CYS A 403 9.03 1.25 -8.39
CA CYS A 403 7.61 1.03 -8.61
C CYS A 403 7.11 1.87 -9.81
N VAL A 404 6.17 1.30 -10.58
CA VAL A 404 5.30 2.04 -11.51
C VAL A 404 3.85 1.88 -11.06
N TYR A 405 3.22 2.97 -10.64
CA TYR A 405 1.86 2.98 -10.11
C TYR A 405 0.85 2.85 -11.25
N ALA A 406 0.23 1.68 -11.36
CA ALA A 406 -0.64 1.33 -12.47
C ALA A 406 -2.03 1.97 -12.43
N VAL A 407 -2.41 2.57 -11.30
CA VAL A 407 -3.71 3.24 -11.06
C VAL A 407 -3.51 4.43 -10.13
N ASP A 408 -4.51 5.31 -10.05
CA ASP A 408 -4.56 6.31 -8.98
C ASP A 408 -4.63 5.62 -7.61
N SER A 409 -3.66 5.86 -6.73
CA SER A 409 -3.58 5.08 -5.49
C SER A 409 -2.85 5.78 -4.33
N PRO A 410 -2.97 5.28 -3.10
CA PRO A 410 -1.99 5.57 -2.05
C PRO A 410 -0.58 5.13 -2.47
N GLY A 411 0.47 5.70 -1.87
CA GLY A 411 1.84 5.33 -2.20
C GLY A 411 2.89 5.88 -1.25
N GLY A 412 3.96 5.10 -1.05
CA GLY A 412 5.07 5.44 -0.17
C GLY A 412 6.38 5.82 -0.86
N TYR A 413 6.53 5.56 -2.16
CA TYR A 413 7.83 5.70 -2.83
C TYR A 413 8.15 7.16 -3.16
N GLN A 414 9.42 7.52 -3.30
CA GLN A 414 9.87 8.84 -3.74
C GLN A 414 9.52 9.02 -5.22
N MET A 415 8.72 10.03 -5.57
CA MET A 415 8.28 10.24 -6.96
C MET A 415 9.39 10.85 -7.82
N LEU A 416 9.69 10.27 -8.98
CA LEU A 416 10.69 10.80 -9.90
C LEU A 416 10.08 11.34 -11.20
N GLY A 417 9.03 10.71 -11.71
CA GLY A 417 8.40 11.12 -12.96
C GLY A 417 7.13 10.34 -13.24
N ARG A 418 6.61 10.47 -14.46
CA ARG A 418 5.42 9.77 -14.93
C ARG A 418 5.71 9.02 -16.22
N THR A 419 5.11 7.85 -16.38
CA THR A 419 5.15 6.98 -17.56
C THR A 419 3.73 6.67 -18.05
N VAL A 420 3.65 5.88 -19.11
CA VAL A 420 2.40 5.41 -19.72
C VAL A 420 1.58 4.51 -18.80
N ARG A 421 0.32 4.28 -19.14
CA ARG A 421 -0.53 3.26 -18.48
C ARG A 421 0.07 1.86 -18.61
N THR A 422 0.24 1.20 -17.47
CA THR A 422 0.77 -0.18 -17.37
C THR A 422 -0.29 -1.23 -17.03
N TRP A 423 -1.54 -0.80 -16.86
CA TRP A 423 -2.72 -1.65 -16.72
C TRP A 423 -3.74 -1.36 -17.83
N ARG A 424 -4.20 -2.41 -18.50
CA ARG A 424 -5.16 -2.32 -19.61
C ARG A 424 -6.59 -2.47 -19.10
N TYR A 425 -7.36 -1.39 -19.19
CA TYR A 425 -8.80 -1.42 -18.94
C TYR A 425 -9.56 -1.88 -20.20
N GLY A 426 -10.37 -2.95 -20.10
CA GLY A 426 -11.46 -3.17 -21.07
C GLY A 426 -11.41 -4.35 -22.05
N GLN A 427 -10.52 -5.35 -21.94
CA GLN A 427 -10.61 -6.55 -22.79
C GLN A 427 -11.50 -7.70 -22.23
N GLY A 428 -12.07 -7.54 -21.03
CA GLY A 428 -12.85 -8.60 -20.36
C GLY A 428 -14.26 -8.87 -20.88
N LYS A 429 -14.86 -7.96 -21.67
CA LYS A 429 -16.25 -8.15 -22.15
C LYS A 429 -16.35 -9.10 -23.36
N ASP A 430 -15.33 -9.16 -24.21
CA ASP A 430 -15.27 -10.12 -25.31
C ASP A 430 -14.66 -11.47 -24.87
N ALA A 431 -13.75 -11.46 -23.88
CA ALA A 431 -13.11 -12.68 -23.36
C ALA A 431 -14.06 -13.64 -22.63
N LEU A 432 -15.18 -13.17 -22.07
CA LEU A 432 -16.19 -14.03 -21.43
C LEU A 432 -17.16 -14.70 -22.41
N ARG A 433 -17.17 -14.27 -23.69
CA ARG A 433 -18.09 -14.80 -24.71
C ARG A 433 -17.54 -15.96 -25.53
N GLU A 434 -16.23 -16.09 -25.66
CA GLU A 434 -15.61 -17.16 -26.46
C GLU A 434 -14.93 -18.22 -25.59
N ARG A 435 -15.74 -19.00 -24.85
CA ARG A 435 -15.28 -20.28 -24.28
C ARG A 435 -15.22 -21.35 -25.38
N GLY A 436 -14.23 -21.24 -26.25
CA GLY A 436 -13.87 -22.26 -27.26
C GLY A 436 -12.50 -22.86 -26.97
N GLU A 437 -12.44 -24.19 -26.81
CA GLU A 437 -11.20 -24.93 -26.59
C GLU A 437 -10.27 -24.86 -27.81
N GLY A 438 -9.26 -24.00 -27.76
CA GLY A 438 -8.21 -24.05 -28.78
C GLY A 438 -7.39 -22.78 -28.95
N ARG A 439 -6.78 -22.26 -27.89
CA ARG A 439 -5.67 -21.27 -27.94
C ARG A 439 -5.07 -21.11 -26.52
N ARG A 440 -3.97 -21.81 -26.22
CA ARG A 440 -3.16 -21.57 -25.01
C ARG A 440 -2.03 -20.55 -25.26
N GLN A 441 -1.62 -20.34 -26.51
CA GLN A 441 -0.50 -19.44 -26.85
C GLN A 441 -0.92 -17.97 -27.07
N HIS A 442 -2.18 -17.67 -27.39
CA HIS A 442 -2.66 -16.28 -27.56
C HIS A 442 -3.10 -15.58 -26.26
N ARG A 443 -3.26 -16.32 -25.15
CA ARG A 443 -3.79 -15.81 -23.87
C ARG A 443 -2.88 -14.80 -23.15
N GLN A 444 -1.59 -14.76 -23.48
CA GLN A 444 -0.64 -13.89 -22.78
C GLN A 444 -0.72 -12.41 -23.20
N GLN A 445 -1.35 -12.08 -24.34
CA GLN A 445 -1.62 -10.71 -24.78
C GLN A 445 -2.94 -10.13 -24.21
N GLU A 446 -3.74 -10.96 -23.54
CA GLU A 446 -5.08 -10.63 -23.04
C GLU A 446 -5.11 -10.27 -21.54
N GLN A 447 -3.98 -10.41 -20.83
CA GLN A 447 -3.92 -10.05 -19.41
C GLN A 447 -3.87 -8.53 -19.23
N PRO A 448 -4.53 -7.99 -18.19
CA PRO A 448 -4.57 -6.55 -17.98
C PRO A 448 -3.25 -5.98 -17.46
N TRP A 449 -2.40 -6.76 -16.79
CA TRP A 449 -1.08 -6.29 -16.31
C TRP A 449 0.01 -6.40 -17.38
N LEU A 450 0.82 -5.34 -17.55
CA LEU A 450 1.93 -5.32 -18.50
C LEU A 450 3.11 -6.20 -18.07
N PHE A 451 3.49 -6.12 -16.78
CA PHE A 451 4.73 -6.70 -16.26
C PHE A 451 4.58 -8.16 -15.81
N ARG A 452 5.67 -8.90 -15.87
CA ARG A 452 5.82 -10.28 -15.38
C ARG A 452 7.04 -10.36 -14.48
N LEU A 453 7.08 -11.37 -13.62
CA LEU A 453 8.27 -11.67 -12.83
C LEU A 453 9.47 -11.87 -13.77
N PHE A 454 10.59 -11.28 -13.41
CA PHE A 454 11.86 -11.26 -14.14
C PHE A 454 11.88 -10.49 -15.46
N ASP A 455 10.84 -9.72 -15.80
CA ASP A 455 11.01 -8.68 -16.82
C ASP A 455 12.10 -7.69 -16.37
N ARG A 456 12.83 -7.13 -17.35
CA ARG A 456 13.76 -6.02 -17.15
C ARG A 456 13.13 -4.75 -17.69
N VAL A 457 12.89 -3.78 -16.82
CA VAL A 457 12.34 -2.47 -17.18
C VAL A 457 13.49 -1.49 -17.38
N ARG A 458 13.43 -0.73 -18.47
CA ARG A 458 14.33 0.39 -18.80
C ARG A 458 13.48 1.62 -19.10
N PHE A 459 14.03 2.80 -18.85
CA PHE A 459 13.35 4.06 -19.16
C PHE A 459 14.13 4.89 -20.16
N TYR A 460 13.41 5.59 -21.04
CA TYR A 460 13.99 6.63 -21.89
C TYR A 460 13.21 7.93 -21.69
N GLU A 461 13.94 9.04 -21.59
CA GLU A 461 13.34 10.35 -21.32
C GLU A 461 12.54 10.87 -22.52
N VAL A 462 11.38 11.46 -22.24
CA VAL A 462 10.54 12.19 -23.20
C VAL A 462 10.05 13.48 -22.57
N GLU A 463 9.71 14.46 -23.42
CA GLU A 463 9.01 15.67 -22.98
C GLU A 463 7.60 15.34 -22.45
N THR A 464 7.11 16.12 -21.48
CA THR A 464 5.78 15.93 -20.89
C THR A 464 4.68 15.91 -21.95
N GLU A 465 4.73 16.81 -22.93
CA GLU A 465 3.74 16.93 -24.00
C GLU A 465 3.65 15.67 -24.86
N VAL A 466 4.74 14.91 -25.03
CA VAL A 466 4.72 13.65 -25.79
C VAL A 466 3.87 12.62 -25.06
N LEU A 467 4.03 12.53 -23.74
CA LEU A 467 3.27 11.59 -22.91
C LEU A 467 1.79 11.99 -22.84
N ASP A 468 1.50 13.27 -22.62
CA ASP A 468 0.13 13.80 -22.49
C ASP A 468 -0.65 13.64 -23.80
N VAL A 469 -0.05 14.00 -24.95
CA VAL A 469 -0.69 13.84 -26.25
C VAL A 469 -0.97 12.36 -26.55
N ALA A 470 -0.05 11.46 -26.21
CA ALA A 470 -0.28 10.02 -26.38
C ALA A 470 -1.40 9.52 -25.46
N ARG A 471 -1.47 9.98 -24.21
CA ARG A 471 -2.51 9.63 -23.25
C ARG A 471 -3.89 10.10 -23.69
N ASP A 472 -4.01 11.36 -24.09
CA ASP A 472 -5.26 11.99 -24.56
C ASP A 472 -5.82 11.29 -25.81
N ARG A 473 -4.93 10.80 -26.68
CA ARG A 473 -5.31 10.09 -27.91
C ARG A 473 -5.52 8.59 -27.70
N GLY A 474 -5.19 8.04 -26.52
CA GLY A 474 -5.20 6.60 -26.27
C GLY A 474 -4.15 5.84 -27.08
N GLU A 475 -3.02 6.49 -27.40
CA GLU A 475 -1.93 5.96 -28.24
C GLU A 475 -0.67 5.61 -27.43
N GLU A 476 -0.73 5.60 -26.10
CA GLU A 476 0.39 5.31 -25.20
C GLU A 476 1.10 3.97 -25.49
N GLU A 477 0.36 2.96 -25.95
CA GLU A 477 0.95 1.66 -26.31
C GLU A 477 2.03 1.77 -27.41
N ARG A 478 1.97 2.79 -28.28
CA ARG A 478 2.98 3.02 -29.32
C ARG A 478 4.32 3.50 -28.76
N LEU A 479 4.34 3.99 -27.53
CA LEU A 479 5.56 4.42 -26.85
C LEU A 479 6.21 3.27 -26.06
N ILE A 480 5.55 2.12 -25.92
CA ILE A 480 6.08 0.96 -25.22
C ILE A 480 6.86 0.11 -26.21
N GLU A 481 8.14 -0.15 -25.93
CA GLU A 481 8.94 -1.08 -26.70
C GLU A 481 9.18 -2.35 -25.87
N ILE A 482 8.89 -3.53 -26.43
CA ILE A 482 9.06 -4.81 -25.75
C ILE A 482 9.93 -5.73 -26.61
N GLU A 483 11.06 -6.16 -26.06
CA GLU A 483 11.88 -7.24 -26.59
C GLU A 483 11.44 -8.56 -25.91
N GLU A 484 10.65 -9.38 -26.62
CA GLU A 484 9.99 -10.57 -26.05
C GLU A 484 10.95 -11.75 -25.80
N ASP A 485 11.94 -11.97 -26.67
CA ASP A 485 12.81 -13.16 -26.65
C ASP A 485 14.06 -13.01 -25.75
N GLY A 486 14.03 -12.08 -24.80
CA GLY A 486 15.14 -11.83 -23.89
C GLY A 486 15.36 -12.95 -22.87
N VAL A 487 16.64 -13.16 -22.50
CA VAL A 487 17.05 -14.13 -21.46
C VAL A 487 17.92 -13.42 -20.42
N LEU A 488 17.76 -13.78 -19.15
CA LEU A 488 18.69 -13.41 -18.07
C LEU A 488 19.50 -14.64 -17.69
N ASP A 489 20.80 -14.63 -17.96
CA ASP A 489 21.74 -15.64 -17.50
C ASP A 489 22.34 -15.21 -16.15
N VAL A 490 21.91 -15.89 -15.10
CA VAL A 490 22.29 -15.66 -13.71
C VAL A 490 23.76 -15.98 -13.49
N GLY A 491 24.31 -16.99 -14.18
CA GLY A 491 25.73 -17.33 -14.07
C GLY A 491 26.60 -16.23 -14.68
N GLN A 492 26.21 -15.69 -15.83
CA GLN A 492 26.88 -14.52 -16.43
C GLN A 492 26.75 -13.27 -15.57
N TYR A 493 25.58 -13.04 -14.98
CA TYR A 493 25.36 -11.92 -14.06
C TYR A 493 26.22 -12.04 -12.79
N GLU A 494 26.32 -13.22 -12.18
CA GLU A 494 27.17 -13.47 -11.02
C GLU A 494 28.66 -13.30 -11.36
N ALA A 495 29.12 -13.82 -12.51
CA ALA A 495 30.48 -13.59 -12.98
C ALA A 495 30.77 -12.11 -13.24
N TRP A 496 29.77 -11.36 -13.76
CA TRP A 496 29.88 -9.92 -13.94
C TRP A 496 29.97 -9.18 -12.59
N LEU A 497 29.20 -9.59 -11.57
CA LEU A 497 29.31 -9.04 -10.22
C LEU A 497 30.72 -9.25 -9.64
N GLU A 498 31.27 -10.45 -9.79
CA GLU A 498 32.63 -10.77 -9.31
C GLU A 498 33.69 -9.93 -10.03
N ALA A 499 33.58 -9.81 -11.36
CA ALA A 499 34.50 -9.01 -12.17
C ALA A 499 34.47 -7.50 -11.85
N ASN A 500 33.36 -6.99 -11.31
CA ASN A 500 33.17 -5.58 -10.96
C ASN A 500 33.14 -5.35 -9.43
N ALA A 501 33.49 -6.35 -8.62
CA ALA A 501 33.28 -6.32 -7.17
C ALA A 501 33.99 -5.13 -6.48
N GLU A 502 35.21 -4.80 -6.89
CA GLU A 502 35.96 -3.68 -6.33
C GLU A 502 35.30 -2.33 -6.64
N GLU A 503 34.84 -2.13 -7.87
CA GLU A 503 34.16 -0.90 -8.28
C GLU A 503 32.79 -0.77 -7.62
N ILE A 504 32.04 -1.87 -7.56
CA ILE A 504 30.77 -1.95 -6.82
C ILE A 504 30.98 -1.55 -5.36
N ALA A 505 31.96 -2.16 -4.68
CA ALA A 505 32.27 -1.86 -3.30
C ALA A 505 32.68 -0.40 -3.11
N ALA A 506 33.48 0.17 -4.02
CA ALA A 506 33.87 1.58 -3.96
C ALA A 506 32.66 2.53 -4.03
N VAL A 507 31.72 2.29 -4.94
CA VAL A 507 30.50 3.11 -5.08
C VAL A 507 29.58 2.96 -3.86
N LEU A 508 29.41 1.74 -3.35
CA LEU A 508 28.57 1.48 -2.17
C LEU A 508 29.16 2.14 -0.92
N ASN A 509 30.46 1.99 -0.68
CA ASN A 509 31.15 2.63 0.45
C ASN A 509 31.09 4.15 0.37
N GLU A 510 31.21 4.72 -0.84
CA GLU A 510 31.08 6.16 -1.03
C GLU A 510 29.67 6.66 -0.69
N ARG A 511 28.63 5.93 -1.11
CA ARG A 511 27.24 6.26 -0.76
C ARG A 511 26.97 6.15 0.72
N GLU A 512 27.45 5.10 1.36
CA GLU A 512 27.32 4.92 2.80
C GLU A 512 27.98 6.07 3.56
N ARG A 513 29.19 6.49 3.15
CA ARG A 513 29.87 7.66 3.71
C ARG A 513 29.08 8.95 3.55
N VAL A 514 28.52 9.20 2.36
CA VAL A 514 27.68 10.39 2.12
C VAL A 514 26.41 10.33 2.97
N PHE A 515 25.81 9.15 3.08
CA PHE A 515 24.64 8.93 3.91
C PHE A 515 24.94 9.20 5.39
N GLU A 516 26.03 8.65 5.94
CA GLU A 516 26.45 8.89 7.32
C GLU A 516 26.66 10.39 7.60
N ALA A 517 27.27 11.12 6.66
CA ALA A 517 27.47 12.56 6.79
C ALA A 517 26.15 13.36 6.78
N LEU A 518 25.15 12.91 6.02
CA LEU A 518 23.82 13.53 5.98
C LEU A 518 22.89 13.06 7.11
N SER A 519 23.15 11.90 7.69
CA SER A 519 22.31 11.29 8.73
C SER A 519 22.19 12.18 9.97
N SER A 520 23.26 12.88 10.35
CA SER A 520 23.21 13.88 11.44
C SER A 520 22.35 15.10 11.12
N GLU A 521 22.16 15.46 9.85
CA GLU A 521 21.24 16.52 9.43
C GLU A 521 19.80 16.00 9.36
N MET A 522 19.63 14.70 9.09
CA MET A 522 18.33 14.05 8.93
C MET A 522 17.73 13.53 10.23
N SER A 523 18.53 13.29 11.28
CA SER A 523 18.06 12.81 12.58
C SER A 523 16.99 13.71 13.21
N ASP A 524 17.08 15.01 12.96
CA ASP A 524 16.09 16.01 13.42
C ASP A 524 14.72 15.85 12.75
N PHE A 525 14.65 15.15 11.61
CA PHE A 525 13.42 14.96 10.82
C PHE A 525 12.86 13.53 10.83
N VAL A 526 13.69 12.54 11.16
CA VAL A 526 13.30 11.13 11.34
C VAL A 526 12.59 10.91 12.68
N GLY A 527 12.75 11.84 13.64
CA GLY A 527 11.92 11.90 14.83
C GLY A 527 10.44 12.00 14.46
N ALA A 528 9.62 11.18 15.12
CA ALA A 528 8.18 11.06 14.92
C ALA A 528 7.58 12.40 14.48
N ALA A 529 6.97 12.41 13.30
CA ALA A 529 6.06 13.49 12.96
C ALA A 529 5.07 13.54 14.12
N LYS A 530 5.24 14.52 15.02
CA LYS A 530 4.14 14.91 15.90
C LYS A 530 3.08 15.31 14.91
N VAL A 531 2.11 14.41 14.70
CA VAL A 531 0.81 14.81 14.17
C VAL A 531 0.51 16.05 14.97
N GLU A 532 0.48 17.20 14.30
CA GLU A 532 -0.07 18.38 14.91
C GLU A 532 -1.50 17.98 15.24
N SER A 533 -1.70 17.50 16.48
CA SER A 533 -2.94 17.57 17.19
C SER A 533 -3.17 19.06 17.39
N GLY A 534 -3.45 19.74 16.29
CA GLY A 534 -3.85 21.11 16.20
C GLY A 534 -5.23 21.21 16.83
N ASN A 535 -5.28 21.12 18.15
CA ASN A 535 -6.23 21.88 18.95
C ASN A 535 -5.83 23.37 18.96
N GLY A 536 -5.16 23.86 17.91
CA GLY A 536 -4.99 25.26 17.62
C GLY A 536 -6.34 25.84 17.17
N ARG A 537 -7.33 25.81 18.07
CA ARG A 537 -8.44 26.75 18.02
C ARG A 537 -7.85 28.13 18.33
N GLU A 538 -7.21 28.74 17.35
CA GLU A 538 -7.18 30.20 17.34
C GLU A 538 -8.64 30.62 17.14
N GLU A 539 -9.23 31.25 18.15
CA GLU A 539 -10.47 31.99 17.99
C GLU A 539 -10.27 32.96 16.82
N LEU A 540 -10.81 32.60 15.65
CA LEU A 540 -10.96 33.54 14.56
C LEU A 540 -11.93 34.62 15.03
N ALA A 541 -11.36 35.71 15.55
CA ALA A 541 -12.11 36.87 16.02
C ALA A 541 -13.14 37.30 14.96
N GLY A 542 -14.42 37.28 15.32
CA GLY A 542 -15.40 38.24 14.80
C GLY A 542 -16.44 37.74 13.79
N ILE A 543 -17.49 37.10 14.30
CA ILE A 543 -18.89 37.49 14.01
C ILE A 543 -19.60 37.39 15.37
N SER A 544 -20.03 38.51 15.97
CA SER A 544 -20.87 38.49 17.18
C SER A 544 -22.17 37.73 16.91
N GLU A 545 -22.81 37.13 17.91
CA GLU A 545 -24.12 36.45 17.73
C GLU A 545 -25.15 37.36 17.02
N GLU A 546 -25.06 38.69 17.22
CA GLU A 546 -25.87 39.72 16.54
C GLU A 546 -25.61 39.86 15.02
N ASN A 547 -24.47 39.41 14.50
CA ASN A 547 -24.10 39.49 13.07
C ASN A 547 -24.35 38.17 12.30
N GLN A 548 -24.91 37.14 12.94
CA GLN A 548 -25.26 35.86 12.30
C GLN A 548 -26.70 35.82 11.78
N GLU A 549 -27.55 36.76 12.21
CA GLU A 549 -28.93 36.86 11.71
C GLU A 549 -28.96 37.11 10.20
N GLY A 550 -29.57 36.18 9.47
CA GLY A 550 -29.71 36.25 8.01
C GLY A 550 -28.51 35.73 7.21
N LEU A 551 -27.47 35.18 7.86
CA LEU A 551 -26.40 34.46 7.16
C LEU A 551 -26.78 32.99 6.98
N CYS A 552 -26.46 32.46 5.81
CA CYS A 552 -26.53 31.05 5.49
C CYS A 552 -25.23 30.35 5.96
N VAL A 553 -25.40 29.29 6.74
CA VAL A 553 -24.31 28.49 7.31
C VAL A 553 -23.88 27.41 6.31
N VAL A 554 -22.57 27.26 6.12
CA VAL A 554 -21.99 26.16 5.36
C VAL A 554 -21.27 25.25 6.35
N GLU A 555 -21.73 24.01 6.45
CA GLU A 555 -21.15 22.97 7.31
C GLU A 555 -20.35 21.96 6.49
N SER A 556 -19.31 21.38 7.09
CA SER A 556 -18.60 20.26 6.48
C SER A 556 -19.45 18.98 6.56
N PRO A 557 -19.74 18.30 5.44
CA PRO A 557 -20.49 17.04 5.49
C PRO A 557 -19.67 15.87 6.05
N VAL A 558 -18.35 16.02 6.17
CA VAL A 558 -17.40 14.96 6.56
C VAL A 558 -16.34 15.48 7.52
N ALA A 559 -15.76 14.59 8.32
CA ALA A 559 -14.56 14.91 9.07
C ALA A 559 -13.32 14.81 8.16
N GLY A 560 -12.39 15.75 8.23
CA GLY A 560 -11.21 15.76 7.37
C GLY A 560 -10.29 16.94 7.63
N LYS A 561 -9.37 17.20 6.70
CA LYS A 561 -8.46 18.34 6.76
C LYS A 561 -8.75 19.30 5.61
N CYS A 562 -8.93 20.59 5.88
CA CYS A 562 -9.11 21.59 4.84
C CYS A 562 -7.85 21.64 3.96
N TRP A 563 -7.99 21.39 2.66
CA TRP A 563 -6.88 21.42 1.72
C TRP A 563 -6.64 22.83 1.19
N LYS A 564 -7.67 23.44 0.59
CA LYS A 564 -7.57 24.76 -0.03
C LYS A 564 -8.92 25.46 -0.07
N TRP A 565 -8.88 26.77 -0.16
CA TRP A 565 -10.04 27.57 -0.51
C TRP A 565 -10.22 27.57 -2.02
N LEU A 566 -11.47 27.60 -2.47
CA LEU A 566 -11.82 27.67 -3.88
C LEU A 566 -12.38 29.05 -4.26
N VAL A 567 -12.73 29.85 -3.26
CA VAL A 567 -13.18 31.24 -3.38
C VAL A 567 -12.54 32.11 -2.31
N ASP A 568 -12.40 33.40 -2.60
CA ASP A 568 -11.99 34.40 -1.62
C ASP A 568 -13.19 34.96 -0.86
N GLU A 569 -12.97 35.44 0.36
CA GLU A 569 -13.95 36.23 1.09
C GLU A 569 -14.36 37.46 0.25
N GLY A 570 -15.66 37.73 0.18
CA GLY A 570 -16.27 38.76 -0.67
C GLY A 570 -16.70 38.26 -2.06
N SER A 571 -16.38 37.03 -2.45
CA SER A 571 -16.78 36.46 -3.75
C SER A 571 -18.29 36.21 -3.84
N GLN A 572 -18.87 36.43 -5.02
CA GLN A 572 -20.25 36.03 -5.31
C GLN A 572 -20.31 34.55 -5.70
N VAL A 573 -21.24 33.80 -5.11
CA VAL A 573 -21.38 32.36 -5.26
C VAL A 573 -22.84 32.00 -5.52
N ALA A 574 -23.06 30.97 -6.34
CA ALA A 574 -24.37 30.39 -6.57
C ALA A 574 -24.55 29.14 -5.68
N ALA A 575 -25.79 28.76 -5.39
CA ALA A 575 -26.10 27.51 -4.73
C ALA A 575 -25.44 26.32 -5.48
N GLY A 576 -24.77 25.46 -4.73
CA GLY A 576 -23.97 24.36 -5.26
C GLY A 576 -22.54 24.74 -5.65
N HIS A 577 -22.15 26.02 -5.62
CA HIS A 577 -20.77 26.44 -5.87
C HIS A 577 -19.86 26.02 -4.71
N ALA A 578 -18.74 25.37 -5.03
CA ALA A 578 -17.73 24.94 -4.06
C ALA A 578 -16.98 26.14 -3.44
N ILE A 579 -16.94 26.19 -2.10
CA ILE A 579 -16.30 27.26 -1.32
C ILE A 579 -14.88 26.87 -0.92
N LEU A 580 -14.72 25.62 -0.46
CA LEU A 580 -13.44 25.05 -0.06
C LEU A 580 -13.41 23.55 -0.34
N SER A 581 -12.22 23.00 -0.24
CA SER A 581 -11.94 21.59 -0.45
C SER A 581 -11.38 20.95 0.82
N ILE A 582 -11.88 19.78 1.18
CA ILE A 582 -11.47 18.98 2.35
C ILE A 582 -10.91 17.64 1.86
N GLU A 583 -9.75 17.24 2.38
CA GLU A 583 -9.29 15.86 2.26
C GLU A 583 -9.95 15.02 3.35
N SER A 584 -10.79 14.08 2.93
CA SER A 584 -11.46 13.11 3.81
C SER A 584 -11.53 11.77 3.09
N MET A 585 -11.36 10.67 3.81
CA MET A 585 -11.41 9.31 3.24
C MET A 585 -10.49 9.16 2.02
N LYS A 586 -9.31 9.81 2.05
CA LYS A 586 -8.30 9.85 0.98
C LYS A 586 -8.77 10.53 -0.32
N MET A 587 -9.94 11.15 -0.33
CA MET A 587 -10.52 11.86 -1.47
C MET A 587 -10.52 13.36 -1.25
N GLU A 588 -10.49 14.10 -2.35
CA GLU A 588 -10.85 15.52 -2.35
C GLU A 588 -12.38 15.64 -2.32
N MET A 589 -12.92 16.33 -1.31
CA MET A 589 -14.34 16.61 -1.18
C MET A 589 -14.59 18.12 -1.19
N GLN A 590 -15.38 18.58 -2.14
CA GLN A 590 -15.79 19.98 -2.23
C GLN A 590 -16.94 20.25 -1.26
N VAL A 591 -16.80 21.31 -0.46
CA VAL A 591 -17.87 21.84 0.38
C VAL A 591 -18.55 22.98 -0.36
N CYS A 592 -19.81 22.78 -0.72
CA CYS A 592 -20.59 23.73 -1.52
C CYS A 592 -21.52 24.60 -0.67
N THR A 593 -21.75 25.84 -1.10
CA THR A 593 -22.79 26.68 -0.51
C THR A 593 -24.19 26.14 -0.84
N PRO A 594 -25.15 26.16 0.09
CA PRO A 594 -26.53 25.76 -0.20
C PRO A 594 -27.38 26.92 -0.77
N SER A 595 -26.85 28.15 -0.84
CA SER A 595 -27.60 29.32 -1.34
C SER A 595 -26.77 30.25 -2.23
N ASP A 596 -27.46 31.01 -3.08
CA ASP A 596 -26.89 32.14 -3.83
C ASP A 596 -26.56 33.29 -2.87
N GLY A 597 -25.40 33.91 -3.03
CA GLY A 597 -25.00 35.00 -2.16
C GLY A 597 -23.54 35.37 -2.23
N GLN A 598 -23.10 36.14 -1.25
CA GLN A 598 -21.70 36.54 -1.10
C GLN A 598 -21.04 35.71 0.00
N CYS A 599 -19.87 35.12 -0.26
CA CYS A 599 -19.05 34.51 0.77
C CYS A 599 -18.55 35.60 1.73
N VAL A 600 -19.05 35.62 2.97
CA VAL A 600 -18.69 36.67 3.94
C VAL A 600 -17.41 36.29 4.66
N ARG A 601 -17.29 35.01 5.03
CA ARG A 601 -16.17 34.54 5.84
C ARG A 601 -15.92 33.06 5.68
N ILE A 602 -14.65 32.66 5.67
CA ILE A 602 -14.22 31.27 5.75
C ILE A 602 -13.56 31.06 7.13
N LEU A 603 -14.07 30.11 7.91
CA LEU A 603 -13.71 29.88 9.30
C LEU A 603 -12.58 28.86 9.49
N VAL A 604 -12.08 28.28 8.40
CA VAL A 604 -11.12 27.19 8.44
C VAL A 604 -9.95 27.53 7.54
N LYS A 605 -8.73 27.43 8.06
CA LYS A 605 -7.50 27.65 7.27
C LYS A 605 -7.09 26.37 6.52
N PRO A 606 -6.44 26.47 5.35
CA PRO A 606 -5.74 25.34 4.75
C PRO A 606 -4.82 24.67 5.77
N GLY A 607 -4.91 23.34 5.88
CA GLY A 607 -4.20 22.53 6.86
C GLY A 607 -4.95 22.30 8.19
N GLN A 608 -6.07 22.96 8.45
CA GLN A 608 -6.83 22.78 9.69
C GLN A 608 -7.76 21.55 9.63
N LEU A 609 -7.88 20.82 10.74
CA LEU A 609 -8.84 19.70 10.89
C LEU A 609 -10.25 20.24 11.09
N VAL A 610 -11.22 19.52 10.54
CA VAL A 610 -12.65 19.84 10.58
C VAL A 610 -13.43 18.58 10.93
N ASP A 611 -14.39 18.70 11.85
CA ASP A 611 -15.34 17.62 12.17
C ASP A 611 -16.56 17.63 11.23
N ALA A 612 -17.23 16.48 11.09
CA ALA A 612 -18.49 16.43 10.37
C ALA A 612 -19.56 17.26 11.10
N GLY A 613 -20.25 18.14 10.37
CA GLY A 613 -21.21 19.11 10.91
C GLY A 613 -20.57 20.40 11.46
N GLU A 614 -19.24 20.54 11.42
CA GLU A 614 -18.59 21.79 11.83
C GLU A 614 -18.87 22.89 10.81
N VAL A 615 -19.18 24.10 11.28
CA VAL A 615 -19.40 25.28 10.44
C VAL A 615 -18.06 25.74 9.87
N VAL A 616 -17.96 25.81 8.54
CA VAL A 616 -16.72 26.16 7.85
C VAL A 616 -16.77 27.50 7.12
N ALA A 617 -17.94 28.01 6.78
CA ALA A 617 -18.09 29.32 6.14
C ALA A 617 -19.48 29.92 6.37
N PHE A 618 -19.58 31.24 6.16
CA PHE A 618 -20.84 31.98 6.16
C PHE A 618 -21.07 32.66 4.81
N ILE A 619 -22.29 32.52 4.29
CA ILE A 619 -22.76 33.14 3.04
C ILE A 619 -23.84 34.15 3.40
N LYS A 620 -23.74 35.37 2.89
CA LYS A 620 -24.83 36.34 2.94
C LYS A 620 -25.74 36.10 1.73
N PRO A 621 -26.97 35.60 1.91
CA PRO A 621 -27.85 35.30 0.80
C PRO A 621 -28.12 36.55 -0.03
N SER A 622 -28.25 36.37 -1.35
CA SER A 622 -28.80 37.42 -2.21
C SER A 622 -30.25 37.66 -1.81
N VAL A 623 -30.62 38.91 -1.54
CA VAL A 623 -32.01 39.27 -1.22
C VAL A 623 -32.85 39.04 -2.47
N GLU A 624 -33.89 38.20 -2.38
CA GLU A 624 -34.93 38.08 -3.42
C GLU A 624 -35.72 39.38 -3.61
#